data_AF-A0A377TIT8-F1
#
_entry.id   AF-A0A377TIT8-F1
#
_cell.length_a   1.000
_cell.length_b   1.000
_cell.length_c   1.000
_cell.angle_alpha   90.00
_cell.angle_beta   90.00
_cell.angle_gamma   90.00
#
_symmetry.space_group_name_H-M   'P 1'
#
loop_
_entity.id
_entity.type
_entity.pdbx_description
1 polymer ?
#
loop_
_entity_poly.entity_id
_entity_poly.type
_entity_poly.pdbx_seq_one_letter_code
_entity_poly.pdbx_strand_id
1 'polypeptide(L)'
;MRGTLLTEVLIPEPGTDNAQEEQIHIAYEPLTPSVIDDEKAQSYIEALNFACSRPDIRNIAVTGPYGAGKSSVLLTWEKSEDNDYRVMTVSLADFEMQRASPGDAYVGESKPDSDGHDKKSTKAEEKTIEYSILQQLLYKEKKSVLPYSRLERISDVSTCQIAMMAANLLFILALTVTGLLFLFPDYICTKLSMPPELSRFLLALPVLGRASGAGIFLFTALFLVLKKLHHTGVFDRRVSIDKVDVLKGAISTRPAAPLSS
;
A
#
# COMPACT_ATOMS: atom_id res chain seq x y z
N MET A 1 4.85 -10.02 -26.36
CA MET A 1 6.01 -10.78 -25.82
C MET A 1 5.54 -11.54 -24.57
N ARG A 2 5.04 -12.76 -24.75
CA ARG A 2 4.66 -13.64 -23.64
C ARG A 2 5.89 -14.50 -23.33
N GLY A 3 6.48 -14.30 -22.16
CA GLY A 3 7.58 -15.12 -21.66
C GLY A 3 7.01 -16.36 -20.98
N THR A 4 7.24 -17.52 -21.55
CA THR A 4 6.92 -18.82 -20.95
C THR A 4 8.07 -19.18 -20.01
N LEU A 5 7.85 -19.12 -18.70
CA LEU A 5 8.81 -19.59 -17.70
C LEU A 5 8.64 -21.09 -17.55
N LEU A 6 9.54 -21.86 -18.20
CA LEU A 6 9.69 -23.29 -17.96
C LEU A 6 10.59 -23.49 -16.73
N THR A 7 10.04 -24.07 -15.67
CA THR A 7 10.83 -24.49 -14.50
C THR A 7 11.01 -26.00 -14.58
N GLU A 8 12.23 -26.41 -14.86
CA GLU A 8 12.67 -27.81 -14.95
C GLU A 8 12.98 -28.33 -13.55
N VAL A 9 12.29 -29.38 -13.10
CA VAL A 9 12.55 -30.05 -11.81
C VAL A 9 12.95 -31.50 -12.10
N LEU A 10 14.21 -31.82 -11.84
CA LEU A 10 14.81 -33.14 -12.00
C LEU A 10 14.68 -33.94 -10.68
N ILE A 11 14.10 -35.13 -10.73
CA ILE A 11 14.20 -36.14 -9.66
C ILE A 11 14.66 -37.45 -10.31
N PRO A 12 15.82 -38.03 -9.93
CA PRO A 12 16.21 -39.37 -10.38
C PRO A 12 15.95 -40.42 -9.31
N GLU A 13 15.59 -41.64 -9.70
CA GLU A 13 15.77 -42.90 -8.94
C GLU A 13 15.71 -44.09 -9.93
N PRO A 14 16.27 -45.28 -9.60
CA PRO A 14 17.22 -45.99 -10.47
C PRO A 14 16.69 -47.33 -10.99
N GLY A 15 17.24 -47.79 -12.13
CA GLY A 15 17.04 -49.16 -12.59
C GLY A 15 17.22 -49.36 -14.08
N THR A 16 18.47 -49.64 -14.48
CA THR A 16 18.94 -50.39 -15.66
C THR A 16 18.04 -50.58 -16.89
N ASP A 17 18.53 -49.95 -17.96
CA ASP A 17 18.78 -50.48 -19.32
C ASP A 17 17.63 -50.54 -20.34
N ASN A 18 17.78 -49.65 -21.35
CA ASN A 18 17.18 -49.65 -22.68
C ASN A 18 15.68 -49.33 -22.77
N ALA A 19 15.32 -48.06 -22.57
CA ALA A 19 14.18 -47.44 -23.22
C ALA A 19 14.49 -45.95 -23.42
N GLN A 20 14.18 -45.42 -24.60
CA GLN A 20 14.21 -43.98 -24.86
C GLN A 20 13.43 -43.29 -23.74
N GLU A 21 14.06 -42.36 -23.01
CA GLU A 21 13.41 -41.51 -22.03
C GLU A 21 12.39 -40.62 -22.76
N GLU A 22 11.17 -41.13 -22.94
CA GLU A 22 10.02 -40.30 -23.30
C GLU A 22 9.77 -39.35 -22.13
N GLN A 23 10.26 -38.12 -22.29
CA GLN A 23 9.88 -37.01 -21.43
C GLN A 23 8.36 -36.83 -21.51
N ILE A 24 7.65 -37.30 -20.48
CA ILE A 24 6.21 -37.08 -20.33
C ILE A 24 6.02 -35.58 -20.09
N HIS A 25 5.75 -34.84 -21.15
CA HIS A 25 5.41 -33.42 -21.06
C HIS A 25 3.99 -33.30 -20.48
N ILE A 26 3.87 -33.26 -19.16
CA ILE A 26 2.61 -33.03 -18.47
C ILE A 26 2.22 -31.56 -18.68
N ALA A 27 1.25 -31.31 -19.57
CA ALA A 27 0.65 -30.00 -19.72
C ALA A 27 -0.33 -29.75 -18.56
N TYR A 28 -0.04 -28.73 -17.74
CA TYR A 28 -0.92 -28.31 -16.66
C TYR A 28 -1.87 -27.21 -17.16
N GLU A 29 -3.17 -27.41 -16.99
CA GLU A 29 -4.18 -26.39 -17.26
C GLU A 29 -4.60 -25.70 -15.96
N PRO A 30 -4.49 -24.36 -15.86
CA PRO A 30 -4.87 -23.65 -14.65
C PRO A 30 -6.38 -23.66 -14.48
N LEU A 31 -6.86 -24.00 -13.28
CA LEU A 31 -8.28 -23.91 -12.89
C LEU A 31 -8.71 -22.48 -12.54
N THR A 32 -7.98 -21.48 -13.01
CA THR A 32 -8.36 -20.08 -12.87
C THR A 32 -9.49 -19.75 -13.85
N PRO A 33 -10.32 -18.75 -13.56
CA PRO A 33 -11.32 -18.29 -14.51
C PRO A 33 -10.66 -17.96 -15.86
N SER A 34 -11.11 -18.64 -16.91
CA SER A 34 -10.63 -18.48 -18.28
C SER A 34 -11.71 -17.86 -19.14
N VAL A 35 -11.30 -17.22 -20.24
CA VAL A 35 -12.24 -16.73 -21.26
C VAL A 35 -12.73 -17.94 -22.04
N ILE A 36 -14.04 -18.12 -22.10
CA ILE A 36 -14.69 -19.24 -22.78
C ILE A 36 -14.88 -18.85 -24.24
N ASP A 37 -14.77 -19.82 -25.17
CA ASP A 37 -15.09 -19.59 -26.58
C ASP A 37 -16.49 -19.00 -26.77
N ASP A 38 -16.56 -17.98 -27.62
CA ASP A 38 -17.72 -17.10 -27.77
C ASP A 38 -19.01 -17.87 -28.10
N GLU A 39 -18.95 -18.92 -28.93
CA GLU A 39 -20.15 -19.67 -29.35
C GLU A 39 -20.93 -20.29 -28.17
N LYS A 40 -20.22 -20.79 -27.14
CA LYS A 40 -20.85 -21.39 -25.96
C LYS A 40 -21.22 -20.32 -24.92
N ALA A 41 -20.50 -19.21 -24.92
CA ALA A 41 -20.69 -18.11 -23.97
C ALA A 41 -21.76 -17.11 -24.42
N GLN A 42 -22.07 -17.03 -25.71
CA GLN A 42 -22.90 -15.98 -26.31
C GLN A 42 -24.28 -15.87 -25.65
N SER A 43 -24.91 -17.01 -25.35
CA SER A 43 -26.23 -17.04 -24.69
C SER A 43 -26.18 -16.43 -23.28
N TYR A 44 -25.09 -16.61 -22.55
CA TYR A 44 -24.89 -16.00 -21.23
C TYR A 44 -24.56 -14.51 -21.34
N ILE A 45 -23.72 -14.13 -22.31
CA ILE A 45 -23.36 -12.74 -22.59
C ILE A 45 -24.61 -11.93 -22.97
N GLU A 46 -25.43 -12.45 -23.88
CA GLU A 46 -26.68 -11.83 -24.30
C GLU A 46 -27.67 -11.68 -23.13
N ALA A 47 -27.80 -12.70 -22.29
CA ALA A 47 -28.65 -12.65 -21.10
C ALA A 47 -28.18 -11.58 -20.10
N LEU A 48 -26.86 -11.44 -19.88
CA LEU A 48 -26.29 -10.42 -19.01
C LEU A 48 -26.44 -9.02 -19.61
N ASN A 49 -26.20 -8.86 -20.91
CA ASN A 49 -26.42 -7.60 -21.61
C ASN A 49 -27.89 -7.15 -21.56
N PHE A 50 -28.82 -8.07 -21.79
CA PHE A 50 -30.25 -7.82 -21.62
C PHE A 50 -30.55 -7.36 -20.18
N ALA A 51 -30.03 -8.08 -19.18
CA ALA A 51 -30.24 -7.73 -17.77
C ALA A 51 -29.68 -6.34 -17.44
N CYS A 52 -28.48 -5.99 -17.91
CA CYS A 52 -27.84 -4.71 -17.67
C CYS A 52 -28.48 -3.54 -18.44
N SER A 53 -29.07 -3.79 -19.62
CA SER A 53 -29.78 -2.77 -20.41
C SER A 53 -31.04 -2.23 -19.73
N ARG A 54 -31.54 -2.96 -18.71
CA ARG A 54 -32.81 -2.71 -18.05
C ARG A 54 -32.62 -2.04 -16.68
N PRO A 55 -33.04 -0.77 -16.50
CA PRO A 55 -32.80 -0.03 -15.25
C PRO A 55 -33.62 -0.56 -14.05
N ASP A 56 -34.64 -1.38 -14.30
CA ASP A 56 -35.43 -2.08 -13.29
C ASP A 56 -34.71 -3.31 -12.72
N ILE A 57 -33.75 -3.89 -13.45
CA ILE A 57 -32.96 -5.03 -13.01
C ILE A 57 -31.69 -4.52 -12.32
N ARG A 58 -31.61 -4.71 -11.01
CA ARG A 58 -30.45 -4.24 -10.20
C ARG A 58 -29.65 -5.37 -9.55
N ASN A 59 -30.28 -6.53 -9.39
CA ASN A 59 -29.71 -7.67 -8.68
C ASN A 59 -29.72 -8.89 -9.60
N ILE A 60 -28.54 -9.34 -10.02
CA ILE A 60 -28.35 -10.52 -10.86
C ILE A 60 -27.64 -11.58 -10.04
N ALA A 61 -28.24 -12.77 -9.96
CA ALA A 61 -27.66 -13.91 -9.27
C ALA A 61 -27.26 -15.00 -10.28
N VAL A 62 -25.98 -15.31 -10.35
CA VAL A 62 -25.46 -16.42 -11.17
C VAL A 62 -25.31 -17.65 -10.29
N THR A 63 -26.10 -18.69 -10.56
CA THR A 63 -26.16 -19.91 -9.75
C THR A 63 -25.59 -21.11 -10.52
N GLY A 64 -25.15 -22.13 -9.77
CA GLY A 64 -24.58 -23.35 -10.35
C GLY A 64 -23.61 -24.03 -9.38
N PRO A 65 -23.31 -25.32 -9.58
CA PRO A 65 -22.43 -26.07 -8.69
C PRO A 65 -21.00 -25.50 -8.64
N TYR A 66 -20.23 -25.91 -7.63
CA TYR A 66 -18.81 -25.55 -7.57
C TYR A 66 -18.09 -26.07 -8.82
N GLY A 67 -17.19 -25.27 -9.40
CA GLY A 67 -16.52 -25.62 -10.65
C GLY A 67 -17.34 -25.47 -11.93
N ALA A 68 -18.62 -25.04 -11.86
CA ALA A 68 -19.46 -24.85 -13.06
C ALA A 68 -19.04 -23.69 -14.00
N GLY A 69 -17.94 -23.00 -13.72
CA GLY A 69 -17.46 -21.89 -14.56
C GLY A 69 -18.17 -20.54 -14.34
N LYS A 70 -18.89 -20.34 -13.23
CA LYS A 70 -19.58 -19.07 -12.92
C LYS A 70 -18.66 -17.84 -13.06
N SER A 71 -17.47 -17.91 -12.47
CA SER A 71 -16.47 -16.83 -12.55
C SER A 71 -15.90 -16.68 -13.97
N SER A 72 -15.78 -17.78 -14.74
CA SER A 72 -15.33 -17.75 -16.13
C SER A 72 -16.35 -17.07 -17.03
N VAL A 73 -17.66 -17.33 -16.83
CA VAL A 73 -18.74 -16.66 -17.56
C VAL A 73 -18.73 -15.15 -17.29
N LEU A 74 -18.63 -14.73 -16.02
CA LEU A 74 -18.54 -13.31 -15.66
C LEU A 74 -17.28 -12.64 -16.23
N LEU A 75 -16.14 -13.33 -16.20
CA LEU A 75 -14.89 -12.84 -16.80
C LEU A 75 -15.00 -12.70 -18.32
N THR A 76 -15.66 -13.65 -18.97
CA THR A 76 -15.88 -13.64 -20.43
C THR A 76 -16.78 -12.45 -20.79
N TRP A 77 -17.87 -12.23 -20.06
CA TRP A 77 -18.74 -11.07 -20.24
C TRP A 77 -18.03 -9.74 -19.94
N GLU A 78 -17.17 -9.66 -18.93
CA GLU A 78 -16.38 -8.44 -18.66
C GLU A 78 -15.43 -8.10 -19.83
N LYS A 79 -14.94 -9.12 -20.55
CA LYS A 79 -13.97 -8.96 -21.64
C LYS A 79 -14.58 -8.92 -23.04
N SER A 80 -15.87 -9.20 -23.17
CA SER A 80 -16.55 -9.17 -24.48
C SER A 80 -16.52 -7.74 -25.03
N GLU A 81 -16.31 -7.61 -26.35
CA GLU A 81 -16.31 -6.31 -27.03
C GLU A 81 -17.65 -5.57 -26.91
N ASP A 82 -18.75 -6.31 -26.73
CA ASP A 82 -20.10 -5.77 -26.58
C ASP A 82 -20.40 -5.20 -25.17
N ASN A 83 -19.42 -5.17 -24.26
CA ASN A 83 -19.61 -4.69 -22.89
C ASN A 83 -19.16 -3.23 -22.71
N ASP A 84 -20.13 -2.32 -22.71
CA ASP A 84 -19.92 -0.89 -22.46
C ASP A 84 -19.88 -0.51 -20.96
N TYR A 85 -20.04 -1.48 -20.05
CA TYR A 85 -20.15 -1.22 -18.62
C TYR A 85 -18.79 -1.19 -17.92
N ARG A 86 -18.65 -0.29 -16.94
CA ARG A 86 -17.50 -0.29 -16.04
C ARG A 86 -17.71 -1.34 -14.94
N VAL A 87 -17.04 -2.48 -15.08
CA VAL A 87 -17.18 -3.61 -14.15
C VAL A 87 -16.17 -3.54 -12.99
N MET A 88 -16.65 -3.83 -11.78
CA MET A 88 -15.82 -4.02 -10.61
C MET A 88 -16.07 -5.39 -9.98
N THR A 89 -15.13 -6.30 -10.17
CA THR A 89 -15.11 -7.61 -9.52
C THR A 89 -14.60 -7.50 -8.08
N VAL A 90 -15.36 -8.06 -7.13
CA VAL A 90 -15.07 -8.14 -5.71
C VAL A 90 -15.13 -9.61 -5.30
N SER A 91 -14.07 -10.13 -4.68
CA SER A 91 -13.95 -11.52 -4.21
C SER A 91 -14.10 -11.56 -2.70
N LEU A 92 -15.08 -12.31 -2.19
CA LEU A 92 -15.27 -12.46 -0.73
C LEU A 92 -14.40 -13.59 -0.15
N ALA A 93 -14.03 -14.57 -0.96
CA ALA A 93 -13.28 -15.76 -0.51
C ALA A 93 -11.85 -15.43 -0.05
N ASP A 94 -11.17 -14.48 -0.71
CA ASP A 94 -9.81 -14.08 -0.35
C ASP A 94 -9.71 -13.45 1.07
N PHE A 95 -10.82 -12.96 1.62
CA PHE A 95 -10.86 -12.27 2.91
C PHE A 95 -11.10 -13.20 4.10
N GLU A 96 -11.75 -14.34 3.89
CA GLU A 96 -11.83 -15.39 4.92
C GLU A 96 -10.44 -15.96 5.22
N MET A 97 -9.60 -16.11 4.19
CA MET A 97 -8.24 -16.58 4.36
C MET A 97 -7.36 -15.61 5.17
N GLN A 98 -7.60 -14.29 5.05
CA GLN A 98 -6.91 -13.28 5.87
C GLN A 98 -7.36 -13.30 7.34
N ARG A 99 -8.62 -13.64 7.62
CA ARG A 99 -9.11 -13.88 8.99
C ARG A 99 -8.47 -15.11 9.65
N ALA A 100 -7.97 -16.06 8.86
CA ALA A 100 -7.43 -17.33 9.34
C ALA A 100 -5.90 -17.36 9.53
N SER A 101 -5.17 -16.26 9.25
CA SER A 101 -3.72 -16.22 9.47
C SER A 101 -3.37 -16.11 10.97
N PRO A 102 -2.34 -16.85 11.45
CA PRO A 102 -1.99 -16.91 12.86
C PRO A 102 -1.15 -15.69 13.26
N GLY A 103 -1.80 -14.58 13.57
CA GLY A 103 -1.11 -13.37 14.02
C GLY A 103 -1.98 -12.46 14.88
N ASP A 104 -3.29 -12.39 14.60
CA ASP A 104 -4.21 -11.58 15.37
C ASP A 104 -4.97 -12.44 16.40
N ALA A 105 -4.22 -12.87 17.41
CA ALA A 105 -4.77 -13.21 18.71
C ALA A 105 -5.31 -11.93 19.39
N TYR A 106 -6.36 -11.36 18.82
CA TYR A 106 -7.38 -10.63 19.55
C TYR A 106 -8.71 -11.38 19.40
N VAL A 107 -8.65 -12.67 19.71
CA VAL A 107 -9.82 -13.43 20.16
C VAL A 107 -10.01 -13.04 21.63
N GLY A 108 -10.95 -12.13 21.87
CA GLY A 108 -11.59 -12.06 23.18
C GLY A 108 -12.18 -13.43 23.46
N GLU A 109 -11.65 -14.11 24.47
CA GLU A 109 -12.26 -15.32 25.01
C GLU A 109 -13.74 -15.07 25.26
N SER A 110 -14.59 -15.96 24.76
CA SER A 110 -15.93 -16.14 25.27
C SER A 110 -16.20 -17.64 25.27
N LYS A 111 -16.05 -18.23 26.46
CA LYS A 111 -16.55 -19.57 26.77
C LYS A 111 -18.04 -19.68 26.39
N PRO A 112 -18.53 -20.90 26.08
CA PRO A 112 -19.88 -21.08 25.61
C PRO A 112 -20.83 -21.11 26.82
N ASP A 113 -21.32 -19.94 27.24
CA ASP A 113 -22.44 -19.87 28.18
C ASP A 113 -23.67 -19.29 27.48
N SER A 114 -24.64 -20.20 27.35
CA SER A 114 -26.08 -20.12 27.05
C SER A 114 -26.75 -18.74 26.94
N ASP A 115 -27.64 -18.68 25.93
CA ASP A 115 -28.81 -17.81 25.77
C ASP A 115 -28.60 -16.29 25.63
N GLY A 116 -28.51 -15.85 24.35
CA GLY A 116 -28.75 -14.44 23.96
C GLY A 116 -27.91 -13.89 22.82
N HIS A 117 -26.99 -14.69 22.25
CA HIS A 117 -25.84 -14.18 21.49
C HIS A 117 -26.01 -14.02 19.96
N ASP A 118 -27.14 -14.40 19.36
CA ASP A 118 -27.24 -14.48 17.89
C ASP A 118 -27.26 -13.12 17.18
N LYS A 119 -27.77 -12.08 17.84
CA LYS A 119 -27.91 -10.75 17.20
C LYS A 119 -26.63 -9.91 17.20
N LYS A 120 -25.68 -10.21 18.10
CA LYS A 120 -24.46 -9.40 18.26
C LYS A 120 -23.30 -9.96 17.42
N SER A 121 -23.20 -11.28 17.28
CA SER A 121 -22.25 -11.94 16.38
C SER A 121 -22.54 -11.61 14.91
N THR A 122 -23.80 -11.74 14.49
CA THR A 122 -24.22 -11.46 13.11
C THR A 122 -23.92 -10.02 12.69
N LYS A 123 -24.19 -9.03 13.56
CA LYS A 123 -23.87 -7.61 13.29
C LYS A 123 -22.37 -7.32 13.22
N ALA A 124 -21.55 -8.09 13.93
CA ALA A 124 -20.10 -7.93 13.86
C ALA A 124 -19.58 -8.49 12.53
N GLU A 125 -20.14 -9.60 12.07
CA GLU A 125 -19.81 -10.23 10.78
C GLU A 125 -20.29 -9.39 9.58
N GLU A 126 -21.48 -8.80 9.64
CA GLU A 126 -21.96 -7.85 8.62
C GLU A 126 -20.98 -6.68 8.45
N LYS A 127 -20.53 -6.08 9.56
CA LYS A 127 -19.58 -4.96 9.54
C LYS A 127 -18.22 -5.34 8.97
N THR A 128 -17.76 -6.58 9.18
CA THR A 128 -16.48 -7.03 8.60
C THR A 128 -16.61 -7.30 7.11
N ILE A 129 -17.75 -7.83 6.64
CA ILE A 129 -18.05 -7.98 5.22
C ILE A 129 -18.14 -6.62 4.54
N GLU A 130 -18.89 -5.68 5.12
CA GLU A 130 -18.97 -4.29 4.61
C GLU A 130 -17.59 -3.64 4.49
N TYR A 131 -16.78 -3.73 5.56
CA TYR A 131 -15.43 -3.18 5.57
C TYR A 131 -14.55 -3.84 4.50
N SER A 132 -14.63 -5.16 4.33
CA SER A 132 -13.82 -5.89 3.35
C SER A 132 -14.23 -5.56 1.90
N ILE A 133 -15.52 -5.38 1.61
CA ILE A 133 -16.00 -4.91 0.31
C ILE A 133 -15.49 -3.48 0.05
N LEU A 134 -15.61 -2.59 1.04
CA LEU A 134 -15.17 -1.20 0.92
C LEU A 134 -13.65 -1.10 0.69
N GLN A 135 -12.90 -1.98 1.36
CA GLN A 135 -11.46 -2.11 1.17
C GLN A 135 -11.11 -2.52 -0.27
N GLN A 136 -11.79 -3.52 -0.83
CA GLN A 136 -11.58 -3.94 -2.22
C GLN A 136 -11.92 -2.86 -3.24
N LEU A 137 -13.05 -2.18 -3.04
CA LEU A 137 -13.48 -1.04 -3.88
C LEU A 137 -12.42 0.08 -3.87
N LEU A 138 -11.93 0.45 -2.68
CA LEU A 138 -10.97 1.53 -2.55
C LEU A 138 -9.60 1.18 -3.13
N TYR A 139 -9.14 -0.07 -2.97
CA TYR A 139 -7.82 -0.48 -3.45
C TYR A 139 -7.74 -0.61 -4.97
N LYS A 140 -8.85 -0.86 -5.67
CA LYS A 140 -8.87 -0.90 -7.15
C LYS A 140 -8.63 0.48 -7.78
N GLU A 141 -9.08 1.56 -7.14
CA GLU A 141 -8.94 2.93 -7.66
C GLU A 141 -7.55 3.53 -7.45
N LYS A 142 -7.19 4.62 -8.16
CA LYS A 142 -5.91 5.31 -7.95
C LYS A 142 -6.00 6.34 -6.81
N LYS A 143 -4.93 6.49 -6.01
CA LYS A 143 -4.84 7.46 -4.89
C LYS A 143 -5.22 8.89 -5.29
N SER A 144 -4.95 9.28 -6.54
CA SER A 144 -5.26 10.61 -7.08
C SER A 144 -6.76 10.91 -7.16
N VAL A 145 -7.61 9.90 -7.23
CA VAL A 145 -9.07 10.05 -7.34
C VAL A 145 -9.71 10.21 -5.95
N LEU A 146 -9.05 9.74 -4.89
CA LEU A 146 -9.60 9.69 -3.52
C LEU A 146 -8.59 10.20 -2.46
N PRO A 147 -8.21 11.49 -2.48
CA PRO A 147 -7.16 12.04 -1.62
C PRO A 147 -7.51 12.11 -0.12
N TYR A 148 -8.80 12.05 0.25
CA TYR A 148 -9.27 12.14 1.63
C TYR A 148 -9.67 10.79 2.25
N SER A 149 -9.36 9.67 1.59
CA SER A 149 -9.66 8.36 2.16
C SER A 149 -8.82 8.10 3.42
N ARG A 150 -9.48 7.67 4.51
CA ARG A 150 -8.84 7.37 5.80
C ARG A 150 -8.28 5.95 5.89
N LEU A 151 -8.47 5.12 4.86
CA LEU A 151 -7.91 3.77 4.83
C LEU A 151 -6.43 3.84 4.44
N GLU A 152 -5.60 3.22 5.27
CA GLU A 152 -4.14 3.21 5.11
C GLU A 152 -3.76 2.35 3.91
N ARG A 153 -3.32 3.00 2.82
CA ARG A 153 -2.89 2.33 1.60
C ARG A 153 -1.39 2.38 1.46
N ILE A 154 -0.78 1.24 1.13
CA ILE A 154 0.60 1.16 0.68
C ILE A 154 0.70 1.92 -0.64
N SER A 155 1.43 3.04 -0.64
CA SER A 155 1.66 3.85 -1.84
C SER A 155 3.07 3.64 -2.34
N ASP A 156 3.21 3.29 -3.61
CA ASP A 156 4.50 3.28 -4.27
C ASP A 156 4.97 4.72 -4.50
N VAL A 157 6.06 5.08 -3.85
CA VAL A 157 6.76 6.33 -4.13
C VAL A 157 7.47 6.20 -5.47
N SER A 158 7.02 6.96 -6.46
CA SER A 158 7.69 6.94 -7.77
C SER A 158 9.13 7.49 -7.66
N THR A 159 10.06 6.95 -8.46
CA THR A 159 11.45 7.41 -8.51
C THR A 159 11.57 8.92 -8.77
N CYS A 160 10.66 9.48 -9.56
CA CYS A 160 10.58 10.92 -9.83
C CYS A 160 10.23 11.73 -8.57
N GLN A 161 9.31 11.25 -7.73
CA GLN A 161 8.99 11.89 -6.46
C GLN A 161 10.18 11.85 -5.49
N ILE A 162 10.89 10.72 -5.44
CA ILE A 162 12.12 10.60 -4.63
C ILE A 162 13.17 11.60 -5.12
N ALA A 163 13.37 11.71 -6.44
CA ALA A 163 14.28 12.69 -7.03
C ALA A 163 13.88 14.14 -6.69
N MET A 164 12.59 14.49 -6.78
CA MET A 164 12.10 15.82 -6.38
C MET A 164 12.28 16.09 -4.88
N MET A 165 12.12 15.09 -4.02
CA MET A 165 12.39 15.22 -2.59
C MET A 165 13.88 15.45 -2.32
N ALA A 166 14.76 14.69 -2.98
CA ALA A 166 16.21 14.86 -2.89
C ALA A 166 16.66 16.23 -3.41
N ALA A 167 16.11 16.69 -4.55
CA ALA A 167 16.41 18.00 -5.11
C ALA A 167 15.99 19.15 -4.17
N ASN A 168 14.82 19.04 -3.53
CA ASN A 168 14.40 20.01 -2.52
C ASN A 168 15.34 20.03 -1.30
N LEU A 169 15.80 18.87 -0.84
CA LEU A 169 16.75 18.79 0.28
C LEU A 169 18.09 19.44 -0.08
N LEU A 170 18.61 19.14 -1.27
CA LEU A 170 19.84 19.73 -1.79
C LEU A 170 19.73 21.24 -1.95
N PHE A 171 18.57 21.73 -2.40
CA PHE A 171 18.32 23.17 -2.52
C PHE A 171 18.35 23.88 -1.17
N ILE A 172 17.73 23.31 -0.13
CA ILE A 172 17.80 23.85 1.23
C ILE A 172 19.25 23.84 1.74
N LEU A 173 19.99 22.75 1.54
CA LEU A 173 21.41 22.66 1.92
C LEU A 173 22.23 23.74 1.20
N ALA A 174 22.04 23.92 -0.11
CA ALA A 174 22.72 24.96 -0.88
C ALA A 174 22.44 26.36 -0.32
N LEU A 175 21.19 26.69 -0.01
CA LEU A 175 20.84 27.99 0.60
C LEU A 175 21.51 28.19 1.96
N THR A 176 21.63 27.14 2.79
CA THR A 176 22.34 27.24 4.08
C THR A 176 23.83 27.47 3.90
N VAL A 177 24.47 26.78 2.95
CA VAL A 177 25.89 26.97 2.62
C VAL A 177 26.14 28.37 2.04
N THR A 178 25.25 28.86 1.16
CA THR A 178 25.33 30.23 0.62
C THR A 178 25.15 31.28 1.72
N GLY A 179 24.22 31.08 2.65
CA GLY A 179 24.04 31.96 3.81
C GLY A 179 25.29 31.99 4.71
N LEU A 180 25.93 30.84 4.93
CA LEU A 180 27.15 30.72 5.73
C LEU A 180 28.38 31.31 5.02
N LEU A 181 28.48 31.15 3.69
CA LEU A 181 29.50 31.78 2.84
C LEU A 181 29.44 33.31 2.95
N PHE A 182 28.23 33.86 3.03
CA PHE A 182 28.03 35.30 3.15
C PHE A 182 28.36 35.84 4.55
N LEU A 183 28.26 34.98 5.59
CA LEU A 183 28.64 35.30 6.98
C LEU A 183 30.17 35.19 7.21
N PHE A 184 30.81 34.14 6.67
CA PHE A 184 32.25 33.85 6.82
C PHE A 184 32.90 33.45 5.48
N PRO A 185 33.15 34.40 4.55
CA PRO A 185 33.64 34.10 3.21
C PRO A 185 35.01 33.40 3.21
N ASP A 186 35.97 33.87 4.02
CA ASP A 186 37.32 33.30 4.04
C ASP A 186 37.37 31.88 4.64
N TYR A 187 36.58 31.62 5.68
CA TYR A 187 36.51 30.30 6.33
C TYR A 187 35.92 29.24 5.40
N ILE A 188 34.89 29.59 4.64
CA ILE A 188 34.24 28.65 3.73
C ILE A 188 35.05 28.45 2.44
N CYS A 189 35.62 29.51 1.87
CA CYS A 189 36.47 29.40 0.67
C CYS A 189 37.72 28.53 0.93
N THR A 190 38.33 28.63 2.12
CA THR A 190 39.49 27.81 2.50
C THR A 190 39.11 26.34 2.74
N LYS A 191 37.95 26.06 3.35
CA LYS A 191 37.47 24.69 3.57
C LYS A 191 36.96 24.02 2.29
N LEU A 192 36.39 24.79 1.36
CA LEU A 192 35.77 24.28 0.14
C LEU A 192 36.70 24.32 -1.09
N SER A 193 37.96 24.74 -0.92
CA SER A 193 38.97 24.87 -2.00
C SER A 193 38.47 25.70 -3.21
N MET A 194 37.66 26.72 -2.95
CA MET A 194 37.09 27.61 -3.98
C MET A 194 38.10 28.69 -4.41
N PRO A 195 37.96 29.27 -5.62
CA PRO A 195 38.88 30.30 -6.09
C PRO A 195 38.90 31.52 -5.15
N PRO A 196 40.09 32.07 -4.85
CA PRO A 196 40.25 33.20 -3.92
C PRO A 196 39.62 34.50 -4.43
N GLU A 197 39.20 34.54 -5.70
CA GLU A 197 38.48 35.67 -6.28
C GLU A 197 37.08 35.84 -5.68
N LEU A 198 36.41 34.74 -5.33
CA LEU A 198 35.07 34.77 -4.73
C LEU A 198 35.07 35.40 -3.33
N SER A 199 36.07 35.09 -2.50
CA SER A 199 36.16 35.70 -1.17
C SER A 199 36.46 37.20 -1.25
N ARG A 200 37.36 37.60 -2.15
CA ARG A 200 37.69 39.03 -2.40
C ARG A 200 36.48 39.81 -2.92
N PHE A 201 35.70 39.23 -3.83
CA PHE A 201 34.47 39.84 -4.34
C PHE A 201 33.41 39.98 -3.24
N LEU A 202 33.23 38.96 -2.40
CA LEU A 202 32.29 38.99 -1.28
C LEU A 202 32.74 39.94 -0.15
N LEU A 203 34.04 40.10 0.07
CA LEU A 203 34.61 41.05 1.03
C LEU A 203 34.54 42.51 0.56
N ALA A 204 34.43 42.74 -0.76
CA ALA A 204 34.23 44.07 -1.32
C ALA A 204 32.84 44.66 -1.01
N LEU A 205 31.86 43.83 -0.61
CA LEU A 205 30.56 44.30 -0.14
C LEU A 205 30.63 44.91 1.27
N PRO A 206 29.86 45.97 1.56
CA PRO A 206 29.79 46.54 2.90
C PRO A 206 29.32 45.50 3.92
N VAL A 207 29.88 45.54 5.13
CA VAL A 207 29.57 44.58 6.22
C VAL A 207 28.07 44.46 6.49
N LEU A 208 27.35 45.58 6.41
CA LEU A 208 25.90 45.62 6.58
C LEU A 208 25.15 44.89 5.45
N GLY A 209 25.62 45.03 4.20
CA GLY A 209 25.08 44.29 3.05
C GLY A 209 25.29 42.79 3.21
N ARG A 210 26.46 42.38 3.72
CA ARG A 210 26.79 40.98 4.04
C ARG A 210 25.89 40.39 5.13
N ALA A 211 25.74 41.09 6.26
CA ALA A 211 24.87 40.60 7.33
C ALA A 211 23.40 40.47 6.86
N SER A 212 22.93 41.44 6.06
CA SER A 212 21.57 41.43 5.51
C SER A 212 21.31 40.24 4.59
N GLY A 213 22.19 39.97 3.61
CA GLY A 213 22.00 38.84 2.71
C GLY A 213 22.08 37.49 3.44
N ALA A 214 22.95 37.35 4.44
CA ALA A 214 23.07 36.13 5.23
C ALA A 214 21.77 35.86 6.00
N GLY A 215 21.19 36.91 6.58
CA GLY A 215 19.88 36.86 7.24
C GLY A 215 18.76 36.44 6.29
N ILE A 216 18.70 37.01 5.08
CA ILE A 216 17.67 36.66 4.08
C ILE A 216 17.77 35.19 3.65
N PHE A 217 18.98 34.70 3.34
CA PHE A 217 19.17 33.31 2.93
C PHE A 217 18.86 32.31 4.05
N LEU A 218 19.30 32.58 5.28
CA LEU A 218 18.99 31.72 6.44
C LEU A 218 17.50 31.73 6.79
N PHE A 219 16.85 32.89 6.75
CA PHE A 219 15.40 33.00 6.99
C PHE A 219 14.60 32.24 5.93
N THR A 220 14.99 32.36 4.65
CA THR A 220 14.35 31.64 3.55
C THR A 220 14.51 30.12 3.70
N ALA A 221 15.72 29.65 4.05
CA ALA A 221 15.96 28.23 4.32
C ALA A 221 15.10 27.72 5.50
N LEU A 222 15.04 28.48 6.61
CA LEU A 222 14.22 28.15 7.77
C LEU A 222 12.73 28.08 7.42
N PHE A 223 12.23 29.06 6.67
CA PHE A 223 10.84 29.09 6.22
C PHE A 223 10.47 27.88 5.35
N LEU A 224 11.34 27.47 4.43
CA LEU A 224 11.12 26.29 3.58
C LEU A 224 11.10 24.99 4.38
N VAL A 225 11.97 24.85 5.40
CA VAL A 225 11.96 23.71 6.31
C VAL A 225 10.65 23.64 7.10
N LEU A 226 10.20 24.75 7.66
CA LEU A 226 8.95 24.82 8.42
C LEU A 226 7.74 24.50 7.52
N LYS A 227 7.70 25.04 6.30
CA LYS A 227 6.63 24.76 5.33
C LYS A 227 6.57 23.27 4.96
N LYS A 228 7.73 22.63 4.75
CA LYS A 228 7.81 21.19 4.47
C LYS A 228 7.40 20.35 5.68
N LEU A 229 7.83 20.72 6.88
CA LEU A 229 7.47 20.01 8.11
C LEU A 229 5.95 20.04 8.38
N HIS A 230 5.33 21.20 8.15
CA HIS A 230 3.87 21.37 8.27
C HIS A 230 3.12 20.53 7.22
N HIS A 231 3.48 20.63 5.93
CA HIS A 231 2.81 19.86 4.87
C HIS A 231 3.00 18.34 5.04
N THR A 232 4.13 17.90 5.60
CA THR A 232 4.40 16.48 5.81
C THR A 232 3.58 15.90 6.98
N GLY A 233 2.81 16.72 7.70
CA GLY A 233 1.89 16.24 8.74
C GLY A 233 2.60 15.56 9.92
N VAL A 234 3.89 15.82 10.11
CA VAL A 234 4.70 15.23 11.19
C VAL A 234 4.13 15.58 12.56
N PHE A 235 3.48 16.74 12.69
CA PHE A 235 2.78 17.15 13.91
C PHE A 235 1.47 16.40 14.14
N ASP A 236 0.75 16.01 13.07
CA ASP A 236 -0.52 15.29 13.19
C ASP A 236 -0.30 13.79 13.45
N ARG A 237 0.79 13.23 12.91
CA ARG A 237 1.14 11.80 13.05
C ARG A 237 1.82 11.43 14.39
N ARG A 238 2.25 12.41 15.20
CA ARG A 238 2.99 12.15 16.47
C ARG A 238 2.25 12.50 17.76
N VAL A 239 1.03 13.04 17.70
CA VAL A 239 0.20 13.31 18.89
C VAL A 239 -0.85 12.20 19.09
N SER A 240 -0.41 10.95 19.07
CA SER A 240 -1.20 9.82 19.59
C SER A 240 -0.46 9.00 20.65
N ILE A 241 0.75 9.42 21.06
CA ILE A 241 1.61 8.67 22.01
C ILE A 241 1.54 9.22 23.45
N ASP A 242 0.85 10.34 23.71
CA ASP A 242 0.80 10.93 25.07
C ASP A 242 -0.48 10.64 25.87
N LYS A 243 -1.27 9.62 25.46
CA LYS A 243 -2.40 9.11 26.27
C LYS A 243 -2.15 7.73 26.88
N VAL A 244 -0.95 7.17 26.73
CA VAL A 244 -0.60 5.85 27.27
C VAL A 244 0.43 6.03 28.40
N ASP A 245 -0.04 5.80 29.63
CA ASP A 245 0.73 5.30 30.78
C ASP A 245 1.75 6.18 31.54
N VAL A 246 1.69 7.52 31.46
CA VAL A 246 2.43 8.35 32.43
C VAL A 246 1.67 8.56 33.76
N LEU A 247 0.36 8.33 33.79
CA LEU A 247 -0.51 8.49 34.97
C LEU A 247 -0.66 7.23 35.84
N LYS A 248 -0.12 6.08 35.41
CA LYS A 248 0.01 4.88 36.25
C LYS A 248 1.45 4.75 36.76
N GLY A 249 1.85 5.73 37.54
CA GLY A 249 2.90 5.54 38.53
C GLY A 249 2.48 4.45 39.50
N ALA A 250 2.86 3.21 39.23
CA ALA A 250 2.72 2.10 40.14
C ALA A 250 4.05 1.33 40.16
N ILE A 251 4.99 1.91 40.90
CA ILE A 251 6.10 1.16 41.51
C ILE A 251 5.43 0.22 42.51
N SER A 252 5.02 -0.97 42.06
CA SER A 252 4.57 -2.03 42.96
C SER A 252 5.76 -2.94 43.24
N THR A 253 6.40 -2.67 44.38
CA THR A 253 7.44 -3.53 44.94
C THR A 253 6.86 -4.92 45.21
N ARG A 254 7.43 -5.93 44.54
CA ARG A 254 7.24 -7.36 44.76
C ARG A 254 7.29 -7.70 46.26
N PRO A 255 6.23 -8.26 46.90
CA PRO A 255 6.36 -8.90 48.19
C PRO A 255 6.84 -10.34 48.01
N ALA A 256 7.73 -10.76 48.92
CA ALA A 256 8.34 -12.08 48.98
C ALA A 256 7.30 -13.18 49.28
N ALA A 257 7.53 -14.36 48.70
CA ALA A 257 6.74 -15.56 48.95
C ALA A 257 6.92 -16.05 50.40
N PRO A 258 5.85 -16.46 51.10
CA PRO A 258 6.00 -17.26 52.30
C PRO A 258 6.19 -18.75 51.95
N LEU A 259 7.14 -19.36 52.66
CA LEU A 259 7.47 -20.78 52.64
C LEU A 259 6.41 -21.62 53.38
N SER A 260 6.41 -22.89 52.97
CA SER A 260 6.10 -24.14 53.70
C SER A 260 4.66 -24.64 53.85
N SER A 261 4.53 -25.90 53.40
CA SER A 261 3.88 -27.09 54.00
C SER A 261 2.39 -27.06 54.29
#